data_AF-A0A177LF75-F1
#
_entry.id   AF-A0A177LF75-F1
#
_cell.length_a   1.000
_cell.length_b   1.000
_cell.length_c   1.000
_cell.angle_alpha   90.00
_cell.angle_beta   90.00
_cell.angle_gamma   90.00
#
_symmetry.space_group_name_H-M   'P 1'
#
loop_
_entity.id
_entity.type
_entity.pdbx_description
1 polymer ?
#
loop_
_entity_poly.entity_id
_entity_poly.type
_entity_poly.pdbx_seq_one_letter_code
_entity_poly.pdbx_strand_id
1 'polypeptide(L)'
;MKEIIYNLSTREISILVWSTLIIIPLFYIGRKELKNILSLFFDWKILIPFFLLVVYYIGTVYFLKLLNFWDKNLLKDTIVWFAFSGISIFFNVNKITSINYFKKALYDSLKVLVLFEFIMNFYTFSLLSELIIVPIITSITILYEFSKHSLKKNIEHKKVNKFLGSLLSIFGIVILLNLLYQIITNYQGLFTESNLKLLILPILLLLLSFPFYYFLALIVTYETFFVRINCMFRDDKIKKELKKQIIINAKINLNRLTLIDEKLDKKEIYDKDIQKYIKSIR
;
A
#
# COMPACT_ATOMS: atom_id res chain seq x y z
N MET A 1 -26.11 -2.76 -0.87
CA MET A 1 -25.78 -1.85 -1.99
C MET A 1 -26.45 -0.48 -1.83
N LYS A 2 -27.78 -0.39 -1.57
CA LYS A 2 -28.48 0.89 -1.31
C LYS A 2 -27.93 1.67 -0.11
N GLU A 3 -27.59 1.00 0.99
CA GLU A 3 -27.00 1.65 2.19
C GLU A 3 -25.62 2.28 1.92
N ILE A 4 -24.81 1.69 1.04
CA ILE A 4 -23.48 2.22 0.69
C ILE A 4 -23.61 3.51 -0.11
N ILE A 5 -24.53 3.56 -1.07
CA ILE A 5 -24.77 4.73 -1.92
C ILE A 5 -25.37 5.88 -1.10
N TYR A 6 -26.21 5.57 -0.11
CA TYR A 6 -26.86 6.58 0.73
C TYR A 6 -25.89 7.26 1.72
N ASN A 7 -24.85 6.55 2.16
CA ASN A 7 -23.83 7.07 3.09
C ASN A 7 -22.64 7.73 2.36
N LEU A 8 -22.81 8.16 1.11
CA LEU A 8 -21.77 8.86 0.37
C LEU A 8 -21.74 10.36 0.71
N SER A 9 -20.56 10.88 1.02
CA SER A 9 -20.36 12.31 1.22
C SER A 9 -20.36 13.09 -0.11
N THR A 10 -20.59 14.40 -0.06
CA THR A 10 -20.52 15.28 -1.24
C THR A 10 -19.18 15.16 -1.97
N ARG A 11 -18.09 14.93 -1.23
CA ARG A 11 -16.77 14.69 -1.80
C ARG A 11 -16.65 13.34 -2.47
N GLU A 12 -17.14 12.28 -1.85
CA GLU A 12 -17.14 10.93 -2.45
C GLU A 12 -17.93 10.93 -3.75
N ILE A 13 -19.06 11.63 -3.80
CA ILE A 13 -19.84 11.84 -5.01
C ILE A 13 -19.01 12.60 -6.06
N SER A 14 -18.34 13.69 -5.69
CA SER A 14 -17.47 14.45 -6.61
C SER A 14 -16.34 13.59 -7.19
N ILE A 15 -15.65 12.81 -6.35
CA ILE A 15 -14.58 11.89 -6.75
C ILE A 15 -15.13 10.81 -7.68
N LEU A 16 -16.31 10.25 -7.41
CA LEU A 16 -16.95 9.26 -8.28
C LEU A 16 -17.32 9.86 -9.65
N VAL A 17 -17.85 11.08 -9.68
CA VAL A 17 -18.16 11.79 -10.93
C VAL A 17 -16.89 12.01 -11.76
N TRP A 18 -15.84 12.56 -11.16
CA TRP A 18 -14.60 12.83 -11.89
C TRP A 18 -13.83 11.56 -12.28
N SER A 19 -13.80 10.56 -11.41
CA SER A 19 -13.15 9.28 -11.73
C SER A 19 -13.85 8.58 -12.88
N THR A 20 -15.19 8.56 -12.93
CA THR A 20 -15.93 8.01 -14.08
C THR A 20 -15.66 8.80 -15.36
N LEU A 21 -15.67 10.14 -15.31
CA LEU A 21 -15.36 10.99 -16.46
C LEU A 21 -13.95 10.80 -17.02
N ILE A 22 -12.96 10.47 -16.18
CA ILE A 22 -11.57 10.28 -16.59
C ILE A 22 -11.30 8.83 -17.01
N ILE A 23 -11.77 7.86 -16.21
CA ILE A 23 -11.48 6.43 -16.42
C ILE A 23 -12.20 5.91 -17.65
N ILE A 24 -13.43 6.34 -17.93
CA ILE A 24 -14.18 5.86 -19.11
C ILE A 24 -13.39 6.17 -20.40
N PRO A 25 -13.03 7.43 -20.73
CA PRO A 25 -12.22 7.72 -21.92
C PRO A 25 -10.89 6.96 -21.95
N LEU A 26 -10.16 6.91 -20.82
CA LEU A 26 -8.89 6.18 -20.73
C LEU A 26 -9.07 4.69 -21.02
N PHE A 27 -10.16 4.09 -20.53
CA PHE A 27 -10.50 2.71 -20.81
C PHE A 27 -10.74 2.48 -22.30
N TYR A 28 -11.41 3.42 -23.00
CA TYR A 28 -11.64 3.32 -24.44
C TYR A 28 -10.35 3.47 -25.26
N ILE A 29 -9.42 4.32 -24.84
CA ILE A 29 -8.14 4.54 -25.52
C ILE A 29 -7.19 3.35 -25.32
N GLY A 30 -7.08 2.84 -24.09
CA GLY A 30 -6.11 1.81 -23.70
C GLY A 30 -6.66 0.38 -23.70
N ARG A 31 -7.75 0.07 -24.42
CA ARG A 31 -8.45 -1.24 -24.32
C ARG A 31 -7.54 -2.43 -24.56
N LYS A 32 -6.61 -2.33 -25.50
CA LYS A 32 -5.73 -3.44 -25.89
C LYS A 32 -4.66 -3.68 -24.82
N GLU A 33 -4.06 -2.62 -24.33
CA GLU A 33 -3.06 -2.62 -23.27
C GLU A 33 -3.69 -3.11 -21.97
N LEU A 34 -4.88 -2.63 -21.62
CA LEU A 34 -5.65 -3.08 -20.47
C LEU A 34 -5.97 -4.57 -20.54
N LYS A 35 -6.33 -5.10 -21.71
CA LYS A 35 -6.57 -6.54 -21.88
C LYS A 35 -5.32 -7.36 -21.61
N ASN A 36 -4.15 -6.92 -22.08
CA ASN A 36 -2.88 -7.58 -21.81
C ASN A 36 -2.52 -7.52 -20.32
N ILE A 37 -2.69 -6.37 -19.67
CA ILE A 37 -2.43 -6.23 -18.23
C ILE A 37 -3.41 -7.11 -17.42
N LEU A 38 -4.69 -7.13 -17.81
CA LEU A 38 -5.71 -7.99 -17.19
C LEU A 38 -5.36 -9.46 -17.31
N SER A 39 -4.83 -9.93 -18.44
CA SER A 39 -4.40 -11.32 -18.57
C SER A 39 -3.26 -11.70 -17.63
N LEU A 40 -2.38 -10.76 -17.27
CA LEU A 40 -1.29 -11.01 -16.30
C LEU A 40 -1.82 -11.21 -14.87
N PHE A 41 -2.94 -10.60 -14.50
CA PHE A 41 -3.55 -10.82 -13.18
C PHE A 41 -4.13 -12.23 -13.03
N PHE A 42 -4.36 -12.96 -14.12
CA PHE A 42 -4.89 -14.33 -14.10
C PHE A 42 -3.80 -15.40 -13.99
N ASP A 43 -2.53 -15.03 -13.89
CA ASP A 43 -1.48 -15.99 -13.59
C ASP A 43 -1.68 -16.58 -12.18
N TRP A 44 -1.60 -17.91 -12.07
CA TRP A 44 -1.83 -18.63 -10.81
C TRP A 44 -0.90 -18.17 -9.67
N LYS A 45 0.29 -17.65 -10.02
CA LYS A 45 1.26 -17.07 -9.08
C LYS A 45 0.79 -15.77 -8.43
N ILE A 46 -0.15 -15.06 -9.04
CA ILE A 46 -0.76 -13.83 -8.49
C ILE A 46 -2.14 -14.16 -7.93
N LEU A 47 -2.94 -14.94 -8.67
CA LEU A 47 -4.33 -15.23 -8.33
C LEU A 47 -4.44 -16.02 -7.02
N ILE A 48 -3.59 -17.02 -6.78
CA ILE A 48 -3.64 -17.82 -5.54
C ILE A 48 -3.28 -16.96 -4.31
N PRO A 49 -2.13 -16.25 -4.27
CA PRO A 49 -1.84 -15.36 -3.14
C PRO A 49 -2.87 -14.25 -2.94
N PHE A 50 -3.43 -13.70 -4.02
CA PHE A 50 -4.46 -12.68 -3.94
C PHE A 50 -5.76 -13.24 -3.33
N PHE A 51 -6.19 -14.44 -3.75
CA PHE A 51 -7.34 -15.09 -3.15
C PHE A 51 -7.12 -15.38 -1.66
N LEU A 52 -5.93 -15.88 -1.29
CA LEU A 52 -5.57 -16.09 0.11
C LEU A 52 -5.60 -14.77 0.92
N LEU A 53 -5.15 -13.65 0.32
CA LEU A 53 -5.24 -12.34 0.94
C LEU A 53 -6.70 -11.95 1.21
N VAL A 54 -7.60 -12.13 0.23
CA VAL A 54 -9.02 -11.81 0.38
C VAL A 54 -9.65 -12.66 1.49
N VAL A 55 -9.38 -13.97 1.52
CA VAL A 55 -9.88 -14.87 2.56
C VAL A 55 -9.36 -14.47 3.95
N TYR A 56 -8.05 -14.19 4.06
CA TYR A 56 -7.43 -13.74 5.30
C TYR A 56 -8.03 -12.40 5.77
N TYR A 57 -8.27 -11.47 4.84
CA TYR A 57 -8.85 -10.17 5.12
C TYR A 57 -10.29 -10.28 5.62
N ILE A 58 -11.12 -11.12 4.98
CA ILE A 58 -12.48 -11.41 5.46
C ILE A 58 -12.43 -12.01 6.87
N GLY A 59 -11.49 -12.94 7.13
CA GLY A 59 -11.27 -13.50 8.46
C GLY A 59 -10.86 -12.43 9.49
N THR A 60 -10.05 -11.46 9.09
CA THR A 60 -9.62 -10.32 9.92
C THR A 60 -10.80 -9.42 10.29
N VAL A 61 -11.65 -9.07 9.32
CA VAL A 61 -12.86 -8.27 9.56
C VAL A 61 -13.84 -9.03 10.46
N TYR A 62 -14.01 -10.34 10.24
CA TYR A 62 -14.83 -11.18 11.09
C TYR A 62 -14.29 -11.26 12.53
N PHE A 63 -12.96 -11.37 12.70
CA PHE A 63 -12.32 -11.31 14.00
C PHE A 63 -12.57 -9.99 14.73
N LEU A 64 -12.45 -8.85 14.03
CA LEU A 64 -12.80 -7.54 14.60
C LEU A 64 -14.28 -7.42 14.99
N LYS A 65 -15.17 -8.09 14.25
CA LYS A 65 -16.59 -8.18 14.59
C LYS A 65 -16.81 -8.99 15.88
N LEU A 66 -16.09 -10.10 16.08
CA LEU A 66 -16.15 -10.89 17.31
C LEU A 66 -15.67 -10.10 18.54
N LEU A 67 -14.74 -9.16 18.35
CA LEU A 67 -14.28 -8.25 19.40
C LEU A 67 -15.25 -7.07 19.67
N ASN A 68 -16.45 -7.06 19.06
CA ASN A 68 -17.40 -5.95 19.08
C ASN A 68 -16.84 -4.60 18.59
N PHE A 69 -15.71 -4.62 17.88
CA PHE A 69 -15.10 -3.42 17.31
C PHE A 69 -15.74 -3.07 15.97
N TRP A 70 -15.96 -4.06 15.11
CA TRP A 70 -16.48 -3.84 13.76
C TRP A 70 -17.99 -4.01 13.67
N ASP A 71 -18.65 -3.03 13.06
CA ASP A 71 -20.07 -3.06 12.70
C ASP A 71 -20.27 -2.66 11.22
N LYS A 72 -21.54 -2.68 10.75
CA LYS A 72 -21.87 -2.38 9.35
C LYS A 72 -21.53 -0.94 8.93
N ASN A 73 -21.43 0.00 9.85
CA ASN A 73 -21.13 1.40 9.51
C ASN A 73 -19.71 1.51 8.94
N LEU A 74 -18.79 0.66 9.42
CA LEU A 74 -17.40 0.60 8.98
C LEU A 74 -17.18 -0.16 7.65
N LEU A 75 -18.24 -0.73 7.06
CA LEU A 75 -18.13 -1.55 5.85
C LEU A 75 -17.51 -0.77 4.69
N LYS A 76 -17.94 0.47 4.47
CA LYS A 76 -17.43 1.34 3.40
C LYS A 76 -15.93 1.55 3.56
N ASP A 77 -15.50 1.93 4.76
CA ASP A 77 -14.11 2.25 5.07
C ASP A 77 -13.21 1.00 4.99
N THR A 78 -13.74 -0.15 5.38
CA THR A 78 -13.09 -1.46 5.24
C THR A 78 -12.81 -1.78 3.77
N ILE A 79 -13.82 -1.64 2.89
CA ILE A 79 -13.67 -1.90 1.45
C ILE A 79 -12.68 -0.93 0.81
N VAL A 80 -12.80 0.37 1.12
CA VAL A 80 -11.91 1.41 0.60
C VAL A 80 -10.47 1.14 1.06
N TRP A 81 -10.26 0.84 2.34
CA TRP A 81 -8.93 0.52 2.87
C TRP A 81 -8.30 -0.67 2.16
N PHE A 82 -9.07 -1.76 1.96
CA PHE A 82 -8.56 -2.93 1.26
C PHE A 82 -8.16 -2.59 -0.18
N ALA A 83 -9.03 -1.89 -0.91
CA ALA A 83 -8.82 -1.55 -2.31
C ALA A 83 -7.59 -0.67 -2.55
N PHE A 84 -7.34 0.31 -1.67
CA PHE A 84 -6.24 1.25 -1.85
C PHE A 84 -4.96 0.85 -1.11
N SER A 85 -5.05 0.47 0.17
CA SER A 85 -3.89 0.13 0.98
C SER A 85 -3.55 -1.34 0.90
N GLY A 86 -4.51 -2.23 1.10
CA GLY A 86 -4.28 -3.68 1.09
C GLY A 86 -3.69 -4.17 -0.24
N ILE A 87 -4.36 -3.84 -1.35
CA ILE A 87 -3.91 -4.20 -2.70
C ILE A 87 -2.54 -3.56 -3.04
N SER A 88 -2.31 -2.31 -2.62
CA SER A 88 -1.04 -1.63 -2.86
C SER A 88 0.14 -2.31 -2.14
N ILE A 89 -0.06 -2.74 -0.88
CA ILE A 89 0.96 -3.48 -0.13
C ILE A 89 1.23 -4.84 -0.80
N PHE A 90 0.17 -5.53 -1.22
CA PHE A 90 0.28 -6.82 -1.93
C PHE A 90 1.17 -6.72 -3.17
N PHE A 91 0.92 -5.76 -4.07
CA PHE A 91 1.74 -5.61 -5.28
C PHE A 91 3.16 -5.09 -5.01
N ASN A 92 3.39 -4.43 -3.88
CA ASN A 92 4.71 -3.98 -3.47
C ASN A 92 5.43 -4.97 -2.54
N VAL A 93 4.90 -6.18 -2.35
CA VAL A 93 5.47 -7.17 -1.42
C VAL A 93 6.93 -7.51 -1.72
N ASN A 94 7.33 -7.47 -3.00
CA ASN A 94 8.70 -7.74 -3.44
C ASN A 94 9.72 -6.69 -2.96
N LYS A 95 9.25 -5.49 -2.56
CA LYS A 95 10.10 -4.42 -2.02
C LYS A 95 10.30 -4.56 -0.51
N ILE A 96 9.62 -5.50 0.13
CA ILE A 96 9.67 -5.72 1.57
C ILE A 96 10.92 -6.54 1.88
N THR A 97 12.03 -5.83 2.16
CA THR A 97 13.32 -6.46 2.48
C THR A 97 13.58 -6.57 3.98
N SER A 98 12.77 -5.90 4.82
CA SER A 98 12.94 -5.92 6.27
C SER A 98 11.68 -5.57 7.05
N ILE A 99 11.68 -5.94 8.34
CA ILE A 99 10.64 -5.53 9.31
C ILE A 99 10.47 -3.99 9.37
N ASN A 100 11.55 -3.25 9.10
CA ASN A 100 11.55 -1.79 9.15
C ASN A 100 10.74 -1.17 8.01
N TYR A 101 10.60 -1.86 6.88
CA TYR A 101 9.70 -1.44 5.81
C TYR A 101 8.26 -1.36 6.31
N PHE A 102 7.82 -2.34 7.10
CA PHE A 102 6.47 -2.35 7.67
C PHE A 102 6.27 -1.28 8.73
N LYS A 103 7.27 -1.01 9.57
CA LYS A 103 7.21 0.12 10.53
C LYS A 103 7.03 1.45 9.80
N LYS A 104 7.73 1.62 8.67
CA LYS A 104 7.57 2.79 7.82
C LYS A 104 6.18 2.84 7.18
N ALA A 105 5.70 1.74 6.62
CA ALA A 105 4.35 1.65 6.07
C ALA A 105 3.26 1.97 7.10
N LEU A 106 3.38 1.43 8.33
CA LEU A 106 2.53 1.78 9.47
C LEU A 106 2.53 3.29 9.73
N TYR A 107 3.72 3.88 9.85
CA TYR A 107 3.87 5.30 10.15
C TYR A 107 3.35 6.22 9.04
N ASP A 108 3.62 5.88 7.78
CA ASP A 108 3.16 6.62 6.61
C ASP A 108 1.64 6.49 6.45
N SER A 109 1.08 5.29 6.64
CA SER A 109 -0.37 5.04 6.64
C SER A 109 -1.06 5.83 7.75
N LEU A 110 -0.55 5.83 8.98
CA LEU A 110 -1.11 6.58 10.11
C LEU A 110 -1.20 8.09 9.82
N LYS A 111 -0.13 8.69 9.28
CA LYS A 111 -0.12 10.11 8.93
C LYS A 111 -1.18 10.46 7.90
N VAL A 112 -1.26 9.67 6.84
CA VAL A 112 -2.20 9.91 5.73
C VAL A 112 -3.63 9.64 6.18
N LEU A 113 -3.87 8.60 6.98
CA LEU A 113 -5.19 8.20 7.46
C LEU A 113 -5.81 9.19 8.43
N VAL A 114 -5.06 9.60 9.45
CA VAL A 114 -5.56 10.59 10.42
C VAL A 114 -5.93 11.89 9.72
N LEU A 115 -5.15 12.32 8.73
CA LEU A 115 -5.50 13.49 7.92
C LEU A 115 -6.70 13.21 7.02
N PHE A 116 -6.70 12.09 6.29
CA PHE A 116 -7.73 11.76 5.31
C PHE A 116 -9.10 11.57 5.95
N GLU A 117 -9.21 10.73 6.97
CA GLU A 117 -10.46 10.40 7.64
C GLU A 117 -11.09 11.62 8.32
N PHE A 118 -10.25 12.50 8.85
CA PHE A 118 -10.69 13.74 9.48
C PHE A 118 -11.15 14.78 8.44
N ILE A 119 -10.44 14.90 7.31
CA ILE A 119 -10.87 15.74 6.18
C ILE A 119 -12.18 15.23 5.56
N MET A 120 -12.34 13.90 5.43
CA MET A 120 -13.52 13.27 4.85
C MET A 120 -14.77 13.39 5.73
N ASN A 121 -14.62 13.24 7.05
CA ASN A 121 -15.76 13.18 7.96
C ASN A 121 -16.15 14.54 8.56
N PHE A 122 -15.22 15.49 8.70
CA PHE A 122 -15.52 16.78 9.36
C PHE A 122 -15.61 17.98 8.42
N TYR A 123 -15.18 17.82 7.17
CA TYR A 123 -15.26 18.88 6.18
C TYR A 123 -16.09 18.42 4.99
N THR A 124 -17.39 18.65 5.02
CA THR A 124 -18.26 18.47 3.84
C THR A 124 -18.59 19.85 3.29
N PHE A 125 -17.98 20.23 2.17
CA PHE A 125 -18.47 21.39 1.43
C PHE A 125 -19.75 21.03 0.67
N SER A 126 -20.43 22.05 0.13
CA SER A 126 -21.54 21.83 -0.80
C SER A 126 -21.08 21.01 -1.99
N LEU A 127 -21.98 20.17 -2.55
CA LEU A 127 -21.64 19.32 -3.69
C LEU A 127 -21.01 20.10 -4.85
N LEU A 128 -21.54 21.29 -5.14
CA LEU A 128 -21.07 22.13 -6.23
C LEU A 128 -19.65 22.66 -6.01
N SER A 129 -19.28 22.96 -4.76
CA SER A 129 -17.91 23.39 -4.45
C SER A 129 -16.93 22.21 -4.45
N GLU A 130 -17.32 21.02 -3.95
CA GLU A 130 -16.50 19.80 -4.08
C GLU A 130 -16.28 19.42 -5.56
N LEU A 131 -17.27 19.62 -6.44
CA LEU A 131 -17.13 19.36 -7.88
C LEU A 131 -16.10 20.26 -8.56
N ILE A 132 -15.83 21.45 -8.02
CA ILE A 132 -14.83 22.39 -8.54
C ILE A 132 -13.47 22.17 -7.87
N ILE A 133 -13.44 21.98 -6.54
CA ILE A 133 -12.20 21.87 -5.77
C ILE A 133 -11.45 20.57 -6.09
N VAL A 134 -12.15 19.43 -6.14
CA VAL A 134 -11.54 18.11 -6.40
C VAL A 134 -10.71 18.08 -7.69
N PRO A 135 -11.22 18.48 -8.87
CA PRO A 135 -10.43 18.46 -10.11
C PRO A 135 -9.29 19.48 -10.11
N ILE A 136 -9.46 20.64 -9.46
CA ILE A 136 -8.40 21.65 -9.34
C ILE A 136 -7.22 21.09 -8.53
N ILE A 137 -7.48 20.57 -7.33
CA ILE A 137 -6.44 19.99 -6.48
C ILE A 137 -5.79 18.81 -7.20
N THR A 138 -6.59 17.91 -7.78
CA THR A 138 -6.09 16.74 -8.53
C THR A 138 -5.17 17.16 -9.68
N SER A 139 -5.56 18.18 -10.45
CA SER A 139 -4.75 18.70 -11.57
C SER A 139 -3.43 19.29 -11.08
N ILE A 140 -3.45 20.08 -9.99
CA ILE A 140 -2.25 20.63 -9.37
C ILE A 140 -1.33 19.51 -8.89
N THR A 141 -1.87 18.46 -8.25
CA THR A 141 -1.09 17.31 -7.79
C THR A 141 -0.46 16.53 -8.94
N ILE A 142 -1.21 16.27 -10.02
CA ILE A 142 -0.68 15.60 -11.22
C ILE A 142 0.47 16.43 -11.81
N LEU A 143 0.29 17.74 -11.98
CA LEU A 143 1.32 18.64 -12.50
C LEU A 143 2.54 18.72 -11.57
N TYR A 144 2.32 18.68 -10.25
CA TYR A 144 3.40 18.69 -9.26
C TYR A 144 4.25 17.42 -9.38
N GLU A 145 3.64 16.23 -9.39
CA GLU A 145 4.37 14.97 -9.52
C GLU A 145 5.00 14.82 -10.92
N PHE A 146 4.33 15.27 -11.98
CA PHE A 146 4.90 15.31 -13.32
C PHE A 146 6.13 16.20 -13.40
N SER A 147 6.07 17.43 -12.84
CA SER A 147 7.22 18.34 -12.81
C SER A 147 8.37 17.79 -11.95
N LYS A 148 8.08 17.07 -10.87
CA LYS A 148 9.06 16.36 -10.03
C LYS A 148 9.77 15.25 -10.78
N HIS A 149 9.05 14.51 -11.62
CA HIS A 149 9.66 13.47 -12.44
C HIS A 149 10.50 14.07 -13.58
N SER A 150 9.97 15.10 -14.26
CA SER A 150 10.61 15.80 -15.38
C SER A 150 11.82 16.64 -14.97
N LEU A 151 11.90 17.03 -13.69
CA LEU A 151 13.06 17.67 -13.06
C LEU A 151 14.37 16.87 -13.22
N LYS A 152 14.28 15.54 -13.39
CA LYS A 152 15.45 14.69 -13.69
C LYS A 152 16.06 14.96 -15.06
N LYS A 153 15.32 15.61 -15.98
CA LYS A 153 15.72 15.88 -17.36
C LYS A 153 15.99 17.36 -17.63
N ASN A 154 15.33 18.28 -16.90
CA ASN A 154 15.49 19.72 -17.12
C ASN A 154 15.33 20.52 -15.82
N ILE A 155 16.36 21.32 -15.47
CA ILE A 155 16.44 22.06 -14.20
C ILE A 155 15.41 23.20 -14.14
N GLU A 156 14.94 23.70 -15.29
CA GLU A 156 13.94 24.77 -15.38
C GLU A 156 12.60 24.43 -14.71
N HIS A 157 12.24 23.14 -14.66
CA HIS A 157 11.02 22.68 -13.98
C HIS A 157 11.08 22.81 -12.46
N LYS A 158 12.23 23.14 -11.87
CA LYS A 158 12.38 23.36 -10.41
C LYS A 158 11.53 24.50 -9.91
N LYS A 159 11.42 25.59 -10.67
CA LYS A 159 10.60 26.76 -10.29
C LYS A 159 9.11 26.41 -10.27
N VAL A 160 8.63 25.71 -11.31
CA VAL A 160 7.23 25.25 -11.41
C VAL A 160 6.91 24.26 -10.31
N ASN A 161 7.79 23.29 -10.05
CA ASN A 161 7.58 22.31 -8.98
C ASN A 161 7.49 22.99 -7.60
N LYS A 162 8.37 23.96 -7.32
CA LYS A 162 8.32 24.71 -6.06
C LYS A 162 7.04 25.52 -5.92
N PHE A 163 6.58 26.15 -7.00
CA PHE A 163 5.32 26.90 -7.01
C PHE A 163 4.11 25.99 -6.75
N LEU A 164 3.98 24.88 -7.49
CA LEU A 164 2.91 23.90 -7.30
C LEU A 164 2.95 23.28 -5.90
N GLY A 165 4.15 22.99 -5.38
CA GLY A 165 4.33 22.53 -4.01
C GLY A 165 3.90 23.57 -2.96
N SER A 166 4.15 24.86 -3.21
CA SER A 166 3.68 25.94 -2.35
C SER A 166 2.16 26.06 -2.36
N LEU A 167 1.51 25.94 -3.53
CA LEU A 167 0.05 25.92 -3.64
C LEU A 167 -0.55 24.75 -2.85
N LEU A 168 -0.03 23.53 -3.04
CA LEU A 168 -0.46 22.36 -2.28
C LEU A 168 -0.26 22.53 -0.78
N SER A 169 0.83 23.17 -0.37
CA SER A 169 1.10 23.48 1.05
C SER A 169 0.09 24.47 1.62
N ILE A 170 -0.31 25.49 0.86
CA ILE A 170 -1.35 26.44 1.28
C ILE A 170 -2.69 25.70 1.48
N PHE A 171 -3.09 24.85 0.53
CA PHE A 171 -4.30 24.02 0.69
C PHE A 171 -4.20 23.14 1.95
N GLY A 172 -3.05 22.50 2.17
CA GLY A 172 -2.81 21.70 3.37
C GLY A 172 -2.91 22.51 4.67
N ILE A 173 -2.37 23.74 4.70
CA ILE A 173 -2.45 24.63 5.86
C ILE A 173 -3.88 25.09 6.12
N VAL A 174 -4.63 25.50 5.07
CA VAL A 174 -6.04 25.90 5.20
C VAL A 174 -6.86 24.77 5.80
N ILE A 175 -6.66 23.55 5.31
CA ILE A 175 -7.27 22.35 5.86
C ILE A 175 -6.91 22.21 7.35
N LEU A 176 -5.61 22.21 7.70
CA LEU A 176 -5.14 22.05 9.08
C LEU A 176 -5.69 23.13 10.05
N LEU A 177 -5.75 24.39 9.62
CA LEU A 177 -6.30 25.48 10.44
C LEU A 177 -7.80 25.28 10.70
N ASN A 178 -8.55 24.87 9.67
CA ASN A 178 -9.96 24.51 9.84
C ASN A 178 -10.12 23.28 10.76
N LEU A 179 -9.22 22.29 10.68
CA LEU A 179 -9.22 21.16 11.61
C LEU A 179 -9.06 21.64 13.05
N LEU A 180 -8.07 22.49 13.32
CA LEU A 180 -7.85 23.04 14.66
C LEU A 180 -9.07 23.84 15.15
N TYR A 181 -9.68 24.64 14.27
CA TYR A 181 -10.88 25.39 14.58
C TYR A 181 -12.05 24.47 14.98
N GLN A 182 -12.30 23.40 14.22
CA GLN A 182 -13.35 22.42 14.54
C GLN A 182 -13.06 21.61 15.80
N ILE A 183 -11.80 21.24 16.04
CA ILE A 183 -11.38 20.58 17.28
C ILE A 183 -11.70 21.45 18.49
N ILE A 184 -11.40 22.75 18.41
CA ILE A 184 -11.63 23.68 19.52
C ILE A 184 -13.13 23.96 19.71
N THR A 185 -13.88 24.14 18.63
CA THR A 185 -15.29 24.55 18.69
C THR A 185 -16.26 23.39 18.90
N ASN A 186 -15.91 22.18 18.48
CA ASN A 186 -16.85 21.04 18.43
C ASN A 186 -16.21 19.71 18.84
N TYR A 187 -15.37 19.74 19.90
CA TYR A 187 -14.61 18.57 20.38
C TYR A 187 -15.51 17.35 20.71
N GLN A 188 -16.73 17.57 21.20
CA GLN A 188 -17.65 16.49 21.57
C GLN A 188 -18.10 15.65 20.37
N GLY A 189 -18.17 16.25 19.18
CA GLY A 189 -18.48 15.53 17.94
C GLY A 189 -17.32 14.66 17.42
N LEU A 190 -16.08 14.95 17.83
CA LEU A 190 -14.89 14.21 17.40
C LEU A 190 -14.70 12.91 18.19
N PHE A 191 -14.88 12.96 19.50
CA PHE A 191 -14.61 11.84 20.41
C PHE A 191 -15.82 10.92 20.61
N THR A 192 -16.67 10.79 19.60
CA THR A 192 -17.75 9.79 19.62
C THR A 192 -17.17 8.40 19.36
N GLU A 193 -17.80 7.36 19.90
CA GLU A 193 -17.36 5.97 19.71
C GLU A 193 -17.23 5.59 18.23
N SER A 194 -18.17 6.03 17.40
CA SER A 194 -18.16 5.79 15.95
C SER A 194 -16.95 6.43 15.27
N ASN A 195 -16.63 7.68 15.61
CA ASN A 195 -15.51 8.40 14.99
C ASN A 195 -14.16 7.86 15.47
N LEU A 196 -14.08 7.41 16.72
CA LEU A 196 -12.90 6.72 17.23
C LEU A 196 -12.68 5.37 16.54
N LYS A 197 -13.74 4.59 16.33
CA LYS A 197 -13.67 3.33 15.59
C LYS A 197 -13.19 3.55 14.16
N LEU A 198 -13.69 4.58 13.49
CA LEU A 198 -13.23 5.01 12.15
C LEU A 198 -11.72 5.27 12.15
N LEU A 199 -11.23 6.18 13.01
CA LEU A 199 -9.79 6.50 13.09
C LEU A 199 -8.87 5.31 13.41
N ILE A 200 -9.35 4.37 14.24
CA ILE A 200 -8.56 3.21 14.70
C ILE A 200 -8.62 2.05 13.70
N LEU A 201 -9.72 1.89 12.97
CA LEU A 201 -9.98 0.73 12.10
C LEU A 201 -8.83 0.48 11.11
N PRO A 202 -8.35 1.46 10.34
CA PRO A 202 -7.26 1.27 9.38
C PRO A 202 -5.93 0.83 10.02
N ILE A 203 -5.68 1.23 11.26
CA ILE A 203 -4.51 0.83 12.05
C ILE A 203 -4.62 -0.66 12.40
N LEU A 204 -5.78 -1.07 12.90
CA LEU A 204 -6.07 -2.46 13.24
C LEU A 204 -6.02 -3.34 12.00
N LEU A 205 -6.62 -2.92 10.89
CA LEU A 205 -6.57 -3.64 9.62
C LEU A 205 -5.13 -3.83 9.14
N LEU A 206 -4.28 -2.81 9.24
CA LEU A 206 -2.88 -2.92 8.84
C LEU A 206 -2.10 -3.87 9.76
N LEU A 207 -2.27 -3.73 11.07
CA LEU A 207 -1.57 -4.53 12.08
C LEU A 207 -2.00 -6.01 12.02
N LEU A 208 -3.29 -6.28 11.80
CA LEU A 208 -3.80 -7.64 11.66
C LEU A 208 -3.48 -8.26 10.31
N SER A 209 -3.32 -7.45 9.26
CA SER A 209 -2.85 -7.92 7.93
C SER A 209 -1.34 -8.14 7.88
N PHE A 210 -0.59 -7.60 8.84
CA PHE A 210 0.88 -7.68 8.88
C PHE A 210 1.42 -9.12 8.81
N PRO A 211 0.93 -10.10 9.60
CA PRO A 211 1.42 -11.47 9.54
C PRO A 211 1.31 -12.05 8.12
N PHE A 212 0.19 -11.81 7.45
CA PHE A 212 -0.02 -12.27 6.08
C PHE A 212 1.04 -11.70 5.12
N TYR A 213 1.22 -10.37 5.10
CA TYR A 213 2.20 -9.74 4.20
C TYR A 213 3.64 -10.14 4.53
N TYR A 214 3.96 -10.36 5.80
CA TYR A 214 5.27 -10.84 6.21
C TYR A 214 5.56 -12.24 5.64
N PHE A 215 4.63 -13.18 5.79
CA PHE A 215 4.79 -14.54 5.24
C PHE A 215 4.82 -14.52 3.70
N LEU A 216 4.00 -13.69 3.07
CA LEU A 216 4.02 -13.54 1.62
C LEU A 216 5.38 -13.01 1.13
N ALA A 217 5.92 -11.97 1.77
CA ALA A 217 7.24 -11.43 1.44
C ALA A 217 8.34 -12.49 1.59
N LEU A 218 8.26 -13.30 2.65
CA LEU A 218 9.19 -14.38 2.89
C LEU A 218 9.13 -15.45 1.78
N ILE A 219 7.93 -15.91 1.42
CA ILE A 219 7.73 -16.89 0.34
C ILE A 219 8.28 -16.35 -0.98
N VAL A 220 7.94 -15.12 -1.34
CA VAL A 220 8.38 -14.50 -2.60
C VAL A 220 9.90 -14.31 -2.62
N THR A 221 10.51 -13.94 -1.48
CA THR A 221 11.96 -13.81 -1.38
C THR A 221 12.65 -15.17 -1.56
N TYR A 222 12.13 -16.24 -0.95
CA TYR A 222 12.64 -17.59 -1.16
C TYR A 222 12.50 -18.04 -2.62
N GLU A 223 11.33 -17.85 -3.23
CA GLU A 223 11.11 -18.24 -4.64
C GLU A 223 12.08 -17.51 -5.56
N THR A 224 12.20 -16.18 -5.41
CA THR A 224 13.10 -15.35 -6.21
C THR A 224 14.56 -15.77 -6.03
N PHE A 225 14.99 -16.01 -4.79
CA PHE A 225 16.36 -16.44 -4.50
C PHE A 225 16.64 -17.84 -5.08
N PHE A 226 15.69 -18.76 -4.99
CA PHE A 226 15.86 -20.11 -5.51
C PHE A 226 15.85 -20.18 -7.04
N VAL A 227 15.09 -19.29 -7.70
CA VAL A 227 15.19 -19.08 -9.15
C VAL A 227 16.59 -18.57 -9.50
N ARG A 228 17.12 -17.59 -8.77
CA ARG A 228 18.49 -17.09 -8.97
C ARG A 228 19.54 -18.19 -8.83
N ILE A 229 19.45 -19.01 -7.78
CA ILE A 229 20.35 -20.16 -7.57
C ILE A 229 20.28 -21.16 -8.73
N ASN A 230 19.07 -21.45 -9.23
CA ASN A 230 18.89 -22.34 -10.37
C ASN A 230 19.58 -21.82 -11.64
N CYS A 231 19.59 -20.49 -11.84
CA CYS A 231 20.31 -19.86 -12.96
C CYS A 231 21.83 -19.79 -12.72
N MET A 232 22.25 -19.63 -11.47
CA MET A 232 23.65 -19.37 -11.09
C MET A 232 24.51 -20.64 -11.11
N PHE A 233 23.97 -21.78 -10.68
CA PHE A 233 24.67 -23.06 -10.57
C PHE A 233 24.17 -24.05 -11.62
N ARG A 234 25.06 -24.88 -12.17
CA ARG A 234 24.66 -25.96 -13.11
C ARG A 234 24.36 -27.27 -12.38
N ASP A 235 25.19 -27.65 -11.41
CA ASP A 235 25.08 -28.91 -10.66
C ASP A 235 23.87 -28.92 -9.71
N ASP A 236 23.00 -29.92 -9.86
CA ASP A 236 21.79 -30.08 -9.06
C ASP A 236 22.05 -30.49 -7.61
N LYS A 237 23.17 -31.16 -7.32
CA LYS A 237 23.55 -31.50 -5.94
C LYS A 237 23.89 -30.23 -5.16
N ILE A 238 24.68 -29.34 -5.76
CA ILE A 238 25.04 -28.04 -5.18
C ILE A 238 23.79 -27.19 -4.97
N LYS A 239 22.88 -27.12 -5.97
CA LYS A 239 21.61 -26.38 -5.82
C LYS A 239 20.79 -26.88 -4.64
N LYS A 240 20.60 -28.19 -4.51
CA LYS A 240 19.79 -28.79 -3.44
C LYS A 240 20.39 -28.53 -2.06
N GLU A 241 21.69 -28.74 -1.92
CA GLU A 241 22.38 -28.51 -0.64
C GLU A 241 22.35 -27.03 -0.25
N LEU A 242 22.61 -26.13 -1.21
CA LEU A 242 22.56 -24.69 -0.97
C LEU A 242 21.18 -24.23 -0.52
N LYS A 243 20.11 -24.65 -1.21
CA LYS A 243 18.72 -24.33 -0.82
C LYS A 243 18.39 -24.84 0.57
N LYS A 244 18.79 -26.07 0.90
CA LYS A 244 18.59 -26.66 2.23
C LYS A 244 19.29 -25.83 3.31
N GLN A 245 20.55 -25.46 3.09
CA GLN A 245 21.31 -24.66 4.06
C GLN A 245 20.73 -23.25 4.21
N ILE A 246 20.21 -22.64 3.14
CA ILE A 246 19.53 -21.35 3.22
C ILE A 246 18.26 -21.47 4.09
N ILE A 247 17.42 -22.49 3.87
CA ILE A 247 16.18 -22.70 4.66
C ILE A 247 16.52 -22.91 6.14
N ILE A 248 17.53 -23.72 6.45
CA ILE A 248 17.93 -24.03 7.83
C ILE A 248 18.45 -22.79 8.56
N ASN A 249 19.22 -21.93 7.87
CA ASN A 249 19.84 -20.77 8.49
C ASN A 249 18.91 -19.55 8.54
N ALA A 250 18.10 -19.31 7.51
CA ALA A 250 17.19 -18.17 7.45
C ALA A 250 15.84 -18.45 8.12
N LYS A 251 15.27 -19.66 8.00
CA LYS A 251 13.97 -20.05 8.54
C LYS A 251 12.87 -19.02 8.20
N ILE A 252 12.27 -18.40 9.22
CA ILE A 252 11.20 -17.40 9.11
C ILE A 252 11.78 -15.97 9.16
N ASN A 253 13.11 -15.80 9.28
CA ASN A 253 13.73 -14.49 9.42
C ASN A 253 14.01 -13.85 8.06
N LEU A 254 13.15 -12.91 7.66
CA LEU A 254 13.25 -12.19 6.39
C LEU A 254 14.57 -11.42 6.26
N ASN A 255 15.01 -10.75 7.32
CA ASN A 255 16.28 -9.99 7.32
C ASN A 255 17.48 -10.92 7.09
N ARG A 256 17.45 -12.11 7.70
CA ARG A 256 18.51 -13.10 7.53
C ARG A 256 18.54 -13.64 6.10
N LEU A 257 17.37 -13.89 5.52
CA LEU A 257 17.23 -14.36 4.15
C LEU A 257 17.75 -13.35 3.14
N THR A 258 17.38 -12.07 3.28
CA THR A 258 17.83 -11.00 2.39
C THR A 258 19.34 -10.76 2.49
N LEU A 259 19.90 -10.79 3.70
CA LEU A 259 21.36 -10.72 3.89
C LEU A 259 22.11 -11.85 3.19
N ILE A 260 21.58 -13.08 3.23
CA ILE A 260 22.20 -14.22 2.54
C ILE A 260 22.08 -14.04 1.02
N ASP A 261 20.93 -13.61 0.49
CA ASP A 261 20.75 -13.37 -0.95
C ASP A 261 21.68 -12.26 -1.48
N GLU A 262 21.89 -11.20 -0.70
CA GLU A 262 22.76 -10.08 -1.09
C GLU A 262 24.25 -10.43 -1.06
N LYS A 263 24.70 -11.23 -0.08
CA LYS A 263 26.12 -11.55 0.14
C LYS A 263 26.59 -12.85 -0.53
N LEU A 264 25.71 -13.59 -1.19
CA LEU A 264 26.04 -14.88 -1.80
C LEU A 264 26.92 -14.71 -3.05
N ASP A 265 28.17 -15.18 -2.97
CA ASP A 265 29.10 -15.24 -4.09
C ASP A 265 29.22 -16.67 -4.64
N LYS A 266 29.22 -16.80 -5.96
CA LYS A 266 29.38 -18.07 -6.67
C LYS A 266 30.71 -18.74 -6.34
N LYS A 267 31.80 -17.97 -6.29
CA LYS A 267 33.16 -18.50 -6.18
C LYS A 267 33.38 -19.18 -4.83
N GLU A 268 32.94 -18.51 -3.78
CA GLU A 268 33.01 -18.99 -2.39
C GLU A 268 32.28 -20.32 -2.16
N ILE A 269 31.24 -20.62 -2.95
CA ILE A 269 30.48 -21.88 -2.86
C ILE A 269 31.23 -23.07 -3.47
N TYR A 270 32.13 -22.83 -4.43
CA TYR A 270 33.00 -23.87 -4.98
C TYR A 270 34.28 -24.06 -4.15
N ASP A 271 34.75 -22.99 -3.49
CA ASP A 271 36.02 -22.99 -2.75
C ASP A 271 35.86 -23.41 -1.27
N LYS A 272 34.68 -23.20 -0.66
CA LYS A 272 34.43 -23.48 0.76
C LYS A 272 33.27 -24.44 0.97
N ASP A 273 33.25 -25.07 2.15
CA ASP A 273 32.10 -25.83 2.63
C ASP A 273 30.86 -24.92 2.70
N ILE A 274 29.81 -25.31 1.99
CA ILE A 274 28.57 -24.54 1.82
C ILE A 274 27.93 -24.18 3.17
N GLN A 275 27.93 -25.11 4.12
CA GLN A 275 27.34 -24.89 5.44
C GLN A 275 28.17 -23.89 6.25
N LYS A 276 29.50 -24.00 6.22
CA LYS A 276 30.38 -23.05 6.90
C LYS A 276 30.29 -21.66 6.28
N TYR A 277 30.23 -21.56 4.95
CA TYR A 277 30.10 -20.30 4.25
C TYR A 277 28.79 -19.57 4.59
N ILE A 278 27.63 -20.24 4.51
CA ILE A 278 26.34 -19.58 4.83
C ILE A 278 26.28 -19.14 6.31
N LYS A 279 26.86 -19.91 7.23
CA LYS A 279 26.96 -19.50 8.65
C LYS A 279 27.91 -18.32 8.87
N SER A 280 28.94 -18.19 8.04
CA SER A 280 29.94 -17.10 8.13
C SER A 280 29.38 -15.75 7.68
N ILE A 281 28.41 -15.75 6.77
CA ILE A 281 27.66 -14.53 6.40
C ILE A 281 26.99 -14.04 7.67
N ARG A 282 27.39 -12.90 8.22
CA ARG A 282 26.73 -12.22 9.35
C ARG A 282 26.32 -10.82 8.92
#